data_AF-A0AAX6MBF4-F1
#
_entry.id   AF-A0AAX6MBF4-F1
#
_cell.length_a   1.000
_cell.length_b   1.000
_cell.length_c   1.000
_cell.angle_alpha   90.00
_cell.angle_beta   90.00
_cell.angle_gamma   90.00
#
_symmetry.space_group_name_H-M   'P 1'
#
loop_
_entity.id
_entity.type
_entity.pdbx_description
1 polymer ?
#
loop_
_entity_poly.entity_id
_entity_poly.type
_entity_poly.pdbx_seq_one_letter_code
_entity_poly.pdbx_strand_id
1 'polypeptide(L)'
;MDSSEVSPGVCAELPVCGRLAQRIIERLDNSAPLDDLFSVVIEMAKEWEQQTAVPSTRTIGVFEDENEDAHEHLRVLFHTLNRKTLRSLLLGTLPYDLYDEDSPKWENMYNQDGPGTYLIGISVEDRRGAFLSGNEVREVIDHIRDYKAGCEAWVLLEDAYGDSQVSHAQALSLEKAYAIENTMLSEDDQWEEGDEYVRPRYLTGKGKKTIKNIEEMIAMLSKRVDARFDGDVHQISCPPYVGCGHRVPARLLQHDPNYSSMASSSNVLKLLISCIRRIGLKPIVHTIPMIMVWEESQIPLAEMLVTVLAQSLISINGLNVAQPGTSQGSGDRNEDLYFKTKRYVWINRPWFMENIQKSLAFKLNRDLYIDAFDTINERYMDEAQMTKYMKDNDELEGHVEYLKIQINQILDERKAEQETAKETIAEIDRFLNSSTGMFPDLLEDEGEDGDEGETDVIVD
;
A
#
# COMPACT_ATOMS: atom_id res chain seq x y z
N MET A 1 -5.14 4.40 -17.30
CA MET A 1 -4.04 5.15 -16.67
C MET A 1 -3.49 4.23 -15.59
N ASP A 2 -2.17 4.18 -15.42
CA ASP A 2 -1.56 3.34 -14.38
C ASP A 2 -1.34 4.18 -13.12
N SER A 3 -1.78 3.74 -11.92
CA SER A 3 -1.49 4.48 -10.67
C SER A 3 0.00 4.60 -10.36
N SER A 4 0.85 3.82 -11.05
CA SER A 4 2.30 4.02 -11.05
C SER A 4 2.72 5.39 -11.62
N GLU A 5 1.90 5.99 -12.48
CA GLU A 5 2.14 7.30 -13.11
C GLU A 5 1.53 8.45 -12.30
N VAL A 6 0.60 8.16 -11.38
CA VAL A 6 -0.07 9.18 -10.58
C VAL A 6 0.84 9.61 -9.45
N SER A 7 1.26 10.87 -9.44
CA SER A 7 2.06 11.42 -8.35
C SER A 7 1.26 11.49 -7.04
N PRO A 8 1.85 11.12 -5.88
CA PRO A 8 1.19 11.29 -4.60
C PRO A 8 0.91 12.77 -4.35
N GLY A 9 -0.34 13.11 -4.05
CA GLY A 9 -0.75 14.49 -3.86
C GLY A 9 -2.26 14.64 -3.79
N VAL A 10 -2.70 15.80 -3.27
CA VAL A 10 -4.13 16.14 -3.25
C VAL A 10 -4.48 16.83 -4.55
N CYS A 11 -5.37 16.22 -5.34
CA CYS A 11 -5.90 16.75 -6.60
C CYS A 11 -7.37 16.33 -6.78
N ALA A 12 -7.99 16.72 -7.89
CA ALA A 12 -9.38 16.37 -8.17
C ALA A 12 -9.62 14.84 -8.23
N GLU A 13 -8.66 14.09 -8.79
CA GLU A 13 -8.74 12.62 -8.91
C GLU A 13 -8.40 11.90 -7.59
N LEU A 14 -7.54 12.51 -6.76
CA LEU A 14 -7.09 12.03 -5.45
C LEU A 14 -7.35 13.10 -4.37
N PRO A 15 -8.61 13.34 -3.99
CA PRO A 15 -8.94 14.48 -3.13
C PRO A 15 -8.47 14.31 -1.68
N VAL A 16 -8.08 13.08 -1.31
CA VAL A 16 -7.62 12.75 0.03
C VAL A 16 -6.39 11.87 -0.09
N CYS A 17 -5.27 12.38 0.45
CA CYS A 17 -4.02 11.64 0.54
C CYS A 17 -3.27 12.13 1.79
N GLY A 18 -3.16 11.27 2.81
CA GLY A 18 -2.52 11.65 4.07
C GLY A 18 -1.00 11.83 3.92
N ARG A 19 -0.41 12.76 4.67
CA ARG A 19 1.04 13.06 4.60
C ARG A 19 1.91 11.83 4.83
N LEU A 20 1.57 10.97 5.79
CA LEU A 20 2.33 9.75 6.05
C LEU A 20 2.18 8.72 4.92
N ALA A 21 1.00 8.61 4.32
CA ALA A 21 0.79 7.77 3.13
C ALA A 21 1.65 8.27 1.95
N GLN A 22 1.66 9.59 1.70
CA GLN A 22 2.54 10.21 0.70
C GLN A 22 4.01 9.89 0.96
N ARG A 23 4.48 10.03 2.21
CA ARG A 23 5.85 9.70 2.61
C ARG A 23 6.21 8.24 2.35
N ILE A 24 5.30 7.30 2.63
CA ILE A 24 5.52 5.88 2.29
C ILE A 24 5.61 5.71 0.78
N ILE A 25 4.69 6.32 0.03
CA ILE A 25 4.64 6.22 -1.43
C ILE A 25 5.94 6.75 -2.07
N GLU A 26 6.40 7.94 -1.68
CA GLU A 26 7.65 8.53 -2.18
C GLU A 26 8.87 7.66 -1.87
N ARG A 27 8.96 7.11 -0.65
CA ARG A 27 10.05 6.19 -0.29
C ARG A 27 9.95 4.87 -1.05
N LEU A 28 8.74 4.35 -1.24
CA LEU A 28 8.48 3.14 -1.99
C LEU A 28 8.91 3.28 -3.46
N ASP A 29 8.64 4.43 -4.08
CA ASP A 29 9.08 4.78 -5.45
C ASP A 29 10.60 4.89 -5.55
N ASN A 30 11.24 5.42 -4.52
CA ASN A 30 12.69 5.44 -4.37
C ASN A 30 13.27 4.08 -3.94
N SER A 31 12.52 2.99 -4.13
CA SER A 31 12.96 1.61 -3.87
C SER A 31 13.36 1.31 -2.42
N ALA A 32 12.87 2.08 -1.44
CA ALA A 32 13.12 1.80 -0.03
C ALA A 32 12.61 0.40 0.35
N PRO A 33 13.36 -0.35 1.19
CA PRO A 33 12.93 -1.66 1.68
C PRO A 33 11.70 -1.51 2.57
N LEU A 34 10.82 -2.52 2.59
CA LEU A 34 9.59 -2.44 3.40
C LEU A 34 9.89 -2.32 4.90
N ASP A 35 11.03 -2.84 5.35
CA ASP A 35 11.45 -2.66 6.74
C ASP A 35 11.65 -1.20 7.14
N ASP A 36 12.23 -0.37 6.26
CA ASP A 36 12.38 1.07 6.50
C ASP A 36 11.01 1.76 6.54
N LEU A 37 10.10 1.36 5.64
CA LEU A 37 8.76 1.92 5.55
C LEU A 37 7.90 1.59 6.77
N PHE A 38 8.14 0.45 7.44
CA PHE A 38 7.30 -0.01 8.55
C PHE A 38 7.30 0.99 9.73
N SER A 39 8.39 1.73 9.95
CA SER A 39 8.45 2.83 10.92
C SER A 39 7.38 3.90 10.67
N VAL A 40 7.13 4.24 9.40
CA VAL A 40 6.10 5.20 9.01
C VAL A 40 4.70 4.61 9.16
N VAL A 41 4.54 3.29 9.00
CA VAL A 41 3.27 2.60 9.27
C VAL A 41 2.92 2.65 10.76
N ILE A 42 3.92 2.53 11.64
CA ILE A 42 3.75 2.72 13.09
C ILE A 42 3.30 4.16 13.38
N GLU A 43 3.94 5.16 12.75
CA GLU A 43 3.49 6.56 12.85
C GLU A 43 2.03 6.74 12.39
N MET A 44 1.61 6.07 11.30
CA MET A 44 0.23 6.09 10.82
C MET A 44 -0.76 5.52 11.82
N ALA A 45 -0.41 4.44 12.51
CA ALA A 45 -1.25 3.87 13.57
C ALA A 45 -1.37 4.85 14.74
N LYS A 46 -0.28 5.52 15.14
CA LYS A 46 -0.28 6.52 16.23
C LYS A 46 -1.15 7.74 15.91
N GLU A 47 -1.27 8.16 14.65
CA GLU A 47 -2.20 9.25 14.27
C GLU A 47 -3.67 8.94 14.66
N TRP A 48 -4.02 7.67 14.90
CA TRP A 48 -5.36 7.28 15.37
C TRP A 48 -5.67 7.68 16.80
N GLU A 49 -4.69 8.13 17.59
CA GLU A 49 -4.91 8.75 18.91
C GLU A 49 -5.71 10.05 18.79
N GLN A 50 -5.64 10.71 17.63
CA GLN A 50 -6.28 12.01 17.38
C GLN A 50 -7.79 11.89 17.10
N GLN A 51 -8.27 10.70 16.77
CA GLN A 51 -9.70 10.47 16.51
C GLN A 51 -10.38 9.78 17.71
N THR A 52 -11.67 10.04 17.91
CA THR A 52 -12.45 9.53 19.06
C THR A 52 -13.70 8.76 18.65
N ALA A 53 -13.92 8.56 17.35
CA ALA A 53 -15.13 7.90 16.85
C ALA A 53 -15.07 6.38 17.03
N VAL A 54 -13.89 5.79 16.81
CA VAL A 54 -13.65 4.35 16.87
C VAL A 54 -12.56 4.07 17.90
N PRO A 55 -12.76 3.15 18.86
CA PRO A 55 -11.69 2.73 19.75
C PRO A 55 -10.47 2.22 18.97
N SER A 56 -9.27 2.68 19.32
CA SER A 56 -8.03 2.35 18.60
C SER A 56 -6.89 1.87 19.50
N THR A 57 -7.03 1.98 20.83
CA THR A 57 -5.96 1.73 21.81
C THR A 57 -5.29 0.36 21.62
N ARG A 58 -6.07 -0.72 21.55
CA ARG A 58 -5.51 -2.07 21.32
C ARG A 58 -4.79 -2.18 19.98
N THR A 59 -5.26 -1.50 18.93
CA THR A 59 -4.57 -1.55 17.62
C THR A 59 -3.24 -0.82 17.70
N ILE A 60 -3.24 0.39 18.27
CA ILE A 60 -2.03 1.20 18.47
C ILE A 60 -0.99 0.43 19.29
N GLY A 61 -1.38 -0.18 20.41
CA GLY A 61 -0.47 -0.95 21.26
C GLY A 61 0.25 -2.10 20.55
N VAL A 62 -0.40 -2.78 19.58
CA VAL A 62 0.27 -3.81 18.77
C VAL A 62 1.34 -3.20 17.84
N PHE A 63 1.08 -2.01 17.27
CA PHE A 63 2.08 -1.30 16.46
C PHE A 63 3.22 -0.70 17.28
N GLU A 64 2.97 -0.36 18.54
CA GLU A 64 3.94 0.25 19.46
C GLU A 64 4.79 -0.76 20.24
N ASP A 65 4.73 -2.03 19.87
CA ASP A 65 5.54 -3.10 20.47
C ASP A 65 5.19 -3.38 21.95
N GLU A 66 3.95 -3.08 22.38
CA GLU A 66 3.45 -3.53 23.69
C GLU A 66 3.29 -5.06 23.76
N ASN A 67 3.30 -5.72 22.59
CA ASN A 67 3.29 -7.16 22.43
C ASN A 67 4.26 -7.54 21.29
N GLU A 68 5.48 -7.92 21.68
CA GLU A 68 6.61 -8.22 20.77
C GLU A 68 6.26 -9.27 19.71
N ASP A 69 5.65 -10.38 20.11
CA ASP A 69 5.24 -11.45 19.17
C ASP A 69 4.25 -10.94 18.11
N ALA A 70 3.26 -10.15 18.53
CA ALA A 70 2.25 -9.61 17.62
C ALA A 70 2.82 -8.50 16.72
N HIS A 71 3.74 -7.70 17.24
CA HIS A 71 4.45 -6.66 16.49
C HIS A 71 5.30 -7.27 15.37
N GLU A 72 6.10 -8.31 15.68
CA GLU A 72 6.91 -9.00 14.68
C GLU A 72 6.04 -9.72 13.63
N HIS A 73 4.92 -10.31 14.05
CA HIS A 73 3.95 -10.86 13.10
C HIS A 73 3.35 -9.80 12.17
N LEU A 74 2.99 -8.61 12.66
CA LEU A 74 2.55 -7.51 11.81
C LEU A 74 3.62 -7.11 10.78
N ARG A 75 4.88 -7.02 11.22
CA ARG A 75 6.01 -6.69 10.36
C ARG A 75 6.22 -7.74 9.27
N VAL A 76 6.11 -9.03 9.61
CA VAL A 76 6.17 -10.13 8.63
C VAL A 76 5.01 -10.02 7.64
N LEU A 77 3.78 -9.80 8.10
CA LEU A 77 2.60 -9.64 7.24
C LEU A 77 2.76 -8.44 6.30
N PHE A 78 3.37 -7.34 6.75
CA PHE A 78 3.66 -6.18 5.90
C PHE A 78 4.58 -6.54 4.72
N HIS A 79 5.55 -7.42 4.92
CA HIS A 79 6.43 -7.88 3.84
C HIS A 79 5.72 -8.74 2.79
N THR A 80 4.54 -9.28 3.10
CA THR A 80 3.74 -10.07 2.16
C THR A 80 3.03 -9.21 1.11
N LEU A 81 2.98 -7.89 1.28
CA LEU A 81 2.33 -7.01 0.31
C LEU A 81 3.22 -6.81 -0.93
N ASN A 82 2.63 -7.01 -2.11
CA ASN A 82 3.26 -6.58 -3.35
C ASN A 82 3.40 -5.05 -3.35
N ARG A 83 4.55 -4.53 -3.77
CA ARG A 83 4.85 -3.08 -3.73
C ARG A 83 3.88 -2.24 -4.57
N LYS A 84 3.50 -2.70 -5.77
CA LYS A 84 2.53 -1.99 -6.63
C LYS A 84 1.13 -1.96 -6.01
N THR A 85 0.74 -3.08 -5.40
CA THR A 85 -0.50 -3.20 -4.64
C THR A 85 -0.50 -2.28 -3.41
N LEU A 86 0.61 -2.22 -2.67
CA LEU A 86 0.79 -1.33 -1.52
C LEU A 86 0.67 0.15 -1.92
N ARG A 87 1.29 0.55 -3.04
CA ARG A 87 1.11 1.91 -3.60
C ARG A 87 -0.37 2.21 -3.86
N SER A 88 -1.05 1.32 -4.56
CA SER A 88 -2.48 1.47 -4.92
C SER A 88 -3.38 1.51 -3.70
N LEU A 89 -3.06 0.71 -2.67
CA LEU A 89 -3.75 0.70 -1.37
C LEU A 89 -3.64 2.05 -0.67
N LEU A 90 -2.42 2.61 -0.60
CA LEU A 90 -2.16 3.90 0.06
C LEU A 90 -2.80 5.08 -0.68
N LEU A 91 -2.91 5.00 -2.01
CA LEU A 91 -3.61 5.99 -2.84
C LEU A 91 -5.14 5.80 -2.82
N GLY A 92 -5.64 4.66 -2.36
CA GLY A 92 -7.05 4.30 -2.42
C GLY A 92 -7.57 4.00 -3.84
N THR A 93 -6.67 3.68 -4.77
CA THR A 93 -6.95 3.51 -6.22
C THR A 93 -7.19 2.07 -6.65
N LEU A 94 -7.22 1.12 -5.72
CA LEU A 94 -7.33 -0.30 -6.03
C LEU A 94 -8.50 -0.65 -6.99
N PRO A 95 -9.74 -0.15 -6.81
CA PRO A 95 -10.84 -0.37 -7.77
C PRO A 95 -10.55 0.15 -9.18
N TYR A 96 -9.83 1.26 -9.28
CA TYR A 96 -9.42 1.85 -10.56
C TYR A 96 -8.33 1.02 -11.24
N ASP A 97 -7.32 0.61 -10.47
CA ASP A 97 -6.19 -0.18 -10.97
C ASP A 97 -6.56 -1.60 -11.38
N LEU A 98 -7.56 -2.19 -10.71
CA LEU A 98 -7.99 -3.57 -10.92
C LEU A 98 -9.34 -3.67 -11.63
N TYR A 99 -9.84 -2.58 -12.22
CA TYR A 99 -11.12 -2.57 -12.92
C TYR A 99 -11.18 -3.59 -14.07
N ASP A 100 -10.09 -3.73 -14.82
CA ASP A 100 -9.97 -4.67 -15.92
C ASP A 100 -9.47 -6.02 -15.38
N GLU A 101 -10.33 -7.05 -15.44
CA GLU A 101 -10.03 -8.41 -14.95
C GLU A 101 -8.90 -9.08 -15.74
N ASP A 102 -8.68 -8.69 -17.00
CA ASP A 102 -7.60 -9.20 -17.84
C ASP A 102 -6.27 -8.44 -17.64
N SER A 103 -6.26 -7.43 -16.76
CA SER A 103 -5.07 -6.62 -16.49
C SER A 103 -3.97 -7.46 -15.84
N PRO A 104 -2.70 -7.32 -16.27
CA PRO A 104 -1.57 -7.97 -15.61
C PRO A 104 -1.38 -7.49 -14.16
N LYS A 105 -2.07 -6.42 -13.74
CA LYS A 105 -2.07 -5.96 -12.35
C LYS A 105 -2.64 -7.01 -11.39
N TRP A 106 -3.55 -7.87 -11.85
CA TRP A 106 -4.08 -8.98 -11.05
C TRP A 106 -3.02 -10.01 -10.65
N GLU A 107 -1.90 -10.10 -11.37
CA GLU A 107 -0.76 -10.95 -11.00
C GLU A 107 -0.11 -10.51 -9.67
N ASN A 108 -0.27 -9.23 -9.31
CA ASN A 108 0.23 -8.66 -8.05
C ASN A 108 -0.74 -8.85 -6.87
N MET A 109 -1.89 -9.50 -7.10
CA MET A 109 -2.90 -9.75 -6.07
C MET A 109 -2.84 -11.18 -5.57
N TYR A 110 -3.34 -11.40 -4.34
CA TYR A 110 -3.61 -12.75 -3.89
C TYR A 110 -4.82 -13.32 -4.62
N ASN A 111 -4.87 -14.66 -4.73
CA ASN A 111 -6.12 -15.29 -5.13
C ASN A 111 -7.06 -15.26 -3.93
N GLN A 112 -8.34 -15.50 -4.16
CA GLN A 112 -9.32 -15.42 -3.08
C GLN A 112 -9.25 -16.63 -2.14
N ASP A 113 -8.51 -17.69 -2.48
CA ASP A 113 -8.52 -18.96 -1.75
C ASP A 113 -7.72 -18.91 -0.44
N GLY A 114 -8.44 -18.81 0.68
CA GLY A 114 -7.86 -18.99 2.02
C GLY A 114 -8.42 -18.04 3.09
N PRO A 115 -7.86 -18.09 4.30
CA PRO A 115 -8.09 -17.11 5.35
C PRO A 115 -7.25 -15.85 5.09
N GLY A 116 -7.77 -14.70 5.46
CA GLY A 116 -7.07 -13.44 5.24
C GLY A 116 -7.91 -12.21 5.44
N THR A 117 -7.36 -11.10 4.96
CA THR A 117 -7.96 -9.78 4.94
C THR A 117 -8.20 -9.34 3.51
N TYR A 118 -9.32 -8.68 3.27
CA TYR A 118 -9.73 -8.13 2.01
C TYR A 118 -10.13 -6.67 2.16
N LEU A 119 -10.06 -5.94 1.05
CA LEU A 119 -10.53 -4.58 0.92
C LEU A 119 -11.75 -4.57 0.01
N ILE A 120 -12.72 -3.75 0.38
CA ILE A 120 -13.89 -3.41 -0.42
C ILE A 120 -13.74 -1.97 -0.85
N GLY A 121 -13.85 -1.75 -2.16
CA GLY A 121 -13.91 -0.43 -2.77
C GLY A 121 -15.17 -0.30 -3.62
N ILE A 122 -15.53 0.93 -3.95
CA ILE A 122 -16.71 1.24 -4.75
C ILE A 122 -16.27 2.03 -5.97
N SER A 123 -16.75 1.64 -7.15
CA SER A 123 -16.68 2.45 -8.36
C SER A 123 -18.08 2.66 -8.94
N VAL A 124 -18.19 3.44 -10.00
CA VAL A 124 -19.43 3.59 -10.77
C VAL A 124 -19.30 2.83 -12.09
N GLU A 125 -20.38 2.18 -12.52
CA GLU A 125 -20.49 1.54 -13.84
C GLU A 125 -20.11 2.53 -14.95
N ASP A 126 -19.47 2.02 -16.01
CA ASP A 126 -18.98 2.80 -17.16
C ASP A 126 -17.89 3.85 -16.87
N ARG A 127 -17.31 3.87 -15.66
CA ARG A 127 -16.23 4.83 -15.28
C ARG A 127 -14.87 4.19 -15.04
N ARG A 128 -14.65 2.97 -15.55
CA ARG A 128 -13.35 2.27 -15.48
C ARG A 128 -12.74 2.25 -14.07
N GLY A 129 -13.57 1.93 -13.07
CA GLY A 129 -13.16 1.82 -11.68
C GLY A 129 -13.06 3.14 -10.92
N ALA A 130 -13.34 4.28 -11.56
CA ALA A 130 -13.45 5.56 -10.86
C ALA A 130 -14.71 5.63 -9.99
N PHE A 131 -14.60 6.36 -8.89
CA PHE A 131 -15.64 6.67 -7.94
C PHE A 131 -16.45 7.90 -8.41
N LEU A 132 -17.10 8.58 -7.47
CA LEU A 132 -17.89 9.77 -7.67
C LEU A 132 -17.01 10.98 -7.99
N SER A 133 -17.58 11.93 -8.72
CA SER A 133 -17.06 13.29 -8.85
C SER A 133 -17.35 14.12 -7.58
N GLY A 134 -16.70 15.28 -7.43
CA GLY A 134 -16.95 16.17 -6.30
C GLY A 134 -18.41 16.64 -6.22
N ASN A 135 -19.06 16.88 -7.35
CA ASN A 135 -20.48 17.26 -7.44
C ASN A 135 -21.40 16.13 -6.94
N GLU A 136 -21.17 14.91 -7.42
CA GLU A 136 -21.95 13.73 -7.01
C GLU A 136 -21.74 13.38 -5.53
N VAL A 137 -20.52 13.58 -4.99
CA VAL A 137 -20.29 13.42 -3.54
C VAL A 137 -21.16 14.39 -2.73
N ARG A 138 -21.37 15.64 -3.19
CA ARG A 138 -22.28 16.58 -2.50
C ARG A 138 -23.72 16.09 -2.49
N GLU A 139 -24.23 15.61 -3.63
CA GLU A 139 -25.59 15.07 -3.72
C GLU A 139 -25.78 13.84 -2.84
N VAL A 140 -24.80 12.93 -2.81
CA VAL A 140 -24.80 11.77 -1.91
C VAL A 140 -24.81 12.22 -0.45
N ILE A 141 -24.00 13.22 -0.07
CA ILE A 141 -24.01 13.78 1.29
C ILE A 141 -25.41 14.31 1.67
N ASP A 142 -26.10 14.98 0.74
CA ASP A 142 -27.44 15.51 1.01
C ASP A 142 -28.46 14.40 1.25
N HIS A 143 -28.41 13.30 0.51
CA HIS A 143 -29.22 12.12 0.81
C HIS A 143 -28.85 11.44 2.13
N ILE A 144 -27.56 11.40 2.50
CA ILE A 144 -27.15 10.87 3.80
C ILE A 144 -27.70 11.75 4.93
N ARG A 145 -27.76 13.07 4.76
CA ARG A 145 -28.40 14.00 5.72
C ARG A 145 -29.90 13.77 5.83
N ASP A 146 -30.59 13.56 4.71
CA ASP A 146 -32.02 13.21 4.70
C ASP A 146 -32.24 11.89 5.48
N TYR A 147 -31.42 10.88 5.22
CA TYR A 147 -31.49 9.59 5.94
C TYR A 147 -31.23 9.75 7.44
N LYS A 148 -30.24 10.58 7.82
CA LYS A 148 -29.97 10.94 9.22
C LYS A 148 -31.20 11.56 9.89
N ALA A 149 -31.85 12.53 9.24
CA ALA A 149 -33.05 13.19 9.75
C ALA A 149 -34.19 12.20 9.95
N GLY A 150 -34.38 11.24 9.05
CA GLY A 150 -35.34 10.13 9.21
C GLY A 150 -35.01 9.24 10.42
N CYS A 151 -33.72 8.93 10.64
CA CYS A 151 -33.31 8.18 11.83
C CYS A 151 -33.56 8.94 13.14
N GLU A 152 -33.28 10.24 13.18
CA GLU A 152 -33.58 11.11 14.33
C GLU A 152 -35.09 11.19 14.60
N ALA A 153 -35.90 11.33 13.55
CA ALA A 153 -37.36 11.29 13.63
C ALA A 153 -37.87 9.95 14.22
N TRP A 154 -37.31 8.82 13.76
CA TRP A 154 -37.64 7.50 14.31
C TRP A 154 -37.31 7.38 15.79
N VAL A 155 -36.11 7.80 16.22
CA VAL A 155 -35.69 7.72 17.62
C VAL A 155 -36.63 8.52 18.53
N LEU A 156 -37.04 9.71 18.09
CA LEU A 156 -38.01 10.52 18.83
C LEU A 156 -39.39 9.84 18.93
N LEU A 157 -39.84 9.19 17.86
CA LEU A 157 -41.10 8.45 17.84
C LEU A 157 -41.05 7.24 18.78
N GLU A 158 -39.96 6.48 18.76
CA GLU A 158 -39.76 5.30 19.61
C GLU A 158 -39.69 5.65 21.10
N ASP A 159 -39.08 6.79 21.45
CA ASP A 159 -38.99 7.27 22.83
C ASP A 159 -40.32 7.85 23.36
N ALA A 160 -41.20 8.34 22.47
CA ALA A 160 -42.49 8.92 22.81
C ALA A 160 -43.57 7.82 22.94
N TYR A 161 -43.48 7.02 24.01
CA TYR A 161 -44.48 5.99 24.33
C TYR A 161 -45.92 6.55 24.37
N GLY A 162 -46.72 6.23 23.35
CA GLY A 162 -48.17 6.05 23.46
C GLY A 162 -49.10 7.20 23.06
N ASP A 163 -48.65 8.42 22.75
CA ASP A 163 -49.59 9.54 22.47
C ASP A 163 -49.11 10.61 21.46
N SER A 164 -47.87 10.54 20.94
CA SER A 164 -47.40 11.54 19.98
C SER A 164 -47.72 11.13 18.54
N GLN A 165 -48.63 11.86 17.90
CA GLN A 165 -48.78 11.80 16.45
C GLN A 165 -47.46 12.23 15.78
N VAL A 166 -47.04 11.49 14.75
CA VAL A 166 -45.89 11.86 13.91
C VAL A 166 -46.17 13.23 13.30
N SER A 167 -45.30 14.21 13.57
CA SER A 167 -45.43 15.51 12.93
C SER A 167 -45.18 15.38 11.42
N HIS A 168 -45.78 16.26 10.61
CA HIS A 168 -45.59 16.24 9.15
C HIS A 168 -44.12 16.31 8.72
N ALA A 169 -43.28 17.06 9.46
CA ALA A 169 -41.85 17.12 9.18
C ALA A 169 -41.11 15.81 9.48
N GLN A 170 -41.49 15.09 10.55
CA GLN A 170 -40.94 13.78 10.87
C GLN A 170 -41.36 12.73 9.84
N ALA A 171 -42.64 12.73 9.45
CA ALA A 171 -43.17 11.89 8.37
C ALA A 171 -42.38 12.05 7.07
N LEU A 172 -42.20 13.30 6.62
CA LEU A 172 -41.40 13.60 5.42
C LEU A 172 -39.95 13.12 5.53
N SER A 173 -39.36 13.21 6.72
CA SER A 173 -37.98 12.77 6.96
C SER A 173 -37.85 11.24 6.90
N LEU A 174 -38.84 10.53 7.45
CA LEU A 174 -38.94 9.07 7.39
C LEU A 174 -39.15 8.60 5.94
N GLU A 175 -40.11 9.19 5.22
CA GLU A 175 -40.39 8.91 3.80
C GLU A 175 -39.13 9.02 2.93
N LYS A 176 -38.33 10.08 3.12
CA LYS A 176 -37.06 10.24 2.42
C LYS A 176 -36.05 9.15 2.78
N ALA A 177 -35.99 8.74 4.04
CA ALA A 177 -35.11 7.67 4.47
C ALA A 177 -35.50 6.33 3.84
N TYR A 178 -36.80 6.00 3.80
CA TYR A 178 -37.28 4.78 3.14
C TYR A 178 -37.07 4.82 1.62
N ALA A 179 -37.27 5.97 0.98
CA ALA A 179 -36.97 6.13 -0.45
C ALA A 179 -35.50 5.84 -0.78
N ILE A 180 -34.57 6.08 0.15
CA ILE A 180 -33.16 5.69 0.02
C ILE A 180 -33.03 4.16 0.18
N GLU A 181 -33.64 3.57 1.20
CA GLU A 181 -33.57 2.12 1.45
C GLU A 181 -34.18 1.29 0.32
N ASN A 182 -35.31 1.73 -0.24
CA ASN A 182 -36.02 1.09 -1.34
C ASN A 182 -35.12 0.83 -2.57
N THR A 183 -34.06 1.64 -2.77
CA THR A 183 -33.08 1.43 -3.86
C THR A 183 -32.30 0.12 -3.78
N MET A 184 -32.36 -0.55 -2.63
CA MET A 184 -31.71 -1.84 -2.35
C MET A 184 -32.70 -2.98 -2.17
N LEU A 185 -34.01 -2.74 -2.29
CA LEU A 185 -35.07 -3.70 -2.00
C LEU A 185 -35.75 -4.21 -3.26
N SER A 186 -36.24 -5.45 -3.17
CA SER A 186 -37.18 -5.98 -4.16
C SER A 186 -38.51 -5.21 -4.07
N GLU A 187 -39.28 -5.14 -5.16
CA GLU A 187 -40.55 -4.40 -5.20
C GLU A 187 -41.49 -4.81 -4.06
N ASP A 188 -41.57 -6.11 -3.74
CA ASP A 188 -42.43 -6.65 -2.67
C ASP A 188 -41.99 -6.25 -1.25
N ASP A 189 -40.74 -5.81 -1.06
CA ASP A 189 -40.17 -5.43 0.24
C ASP A 189 -40.09 -3.91 0.43
N GLN A 190 -40.46 -3.12 -0.58
CA GLN A 190 -40.39 -1.66 -0.54
C GLN A 190 -41.46 -1.08 0.39
N TRP A 191 -41.09 -0.01 1.09
CA TRP A 191 -42.06 0.79 1.83
C TRP A 191 -42.80 1.72 0.86
N GLU A 192 -44.12 1.79 0.97
CA GLU A 192 -44.98 2.66 0.15
C GLU A 192 -45.68 3.75 0.98
N GLU A 193 -46.10 4.83 0.32
CA GLU A 193 -46.87 5.90 0.98
C GLU A 193 -48.19 5.35 1.53
N GLY A 194 -48.39 5.49 2.83
CA GLY A 194 -49.55 4.95 3.55
C GLY A 194 -49.24 3.70 4.37
N ASP A 195 -48.08 3.08 4.18
CA ASP A 195 -47.59 2.02 5.04
C ASP A 195 -47.29 2.54 6.45
N GLU A 196 -47.36 1.65 7.44
CA GLU A 196 -46.95 1.96 8.79
C GLU A 196 -45.46 2.31 8.83
N TYR A 197 -45.12 3.37 9.56
CA TYR A 197 -43.72 3.74 9.75
C TYR A 197 -43.01 2.67 10.59
N VAL A 198 -41.93 2.12 10.04
CA VAL A 198 -41.08 1.12 10.68
C VAL A 198 -39.67 1.65 10.92
N ARG A 199 -38.90 1.00 11.79
CA ARG A 199 -37.51 1.40 12.02
C ARG A 199 -36.71 1.42 10.71
N PRO A 200 -36.00 2.52 10.37
CA PRO A 200 -35.08 2.52 9.23
C PRO A 200 -34.08 1.37 9.31
N ARG A 201 -33.95 0.58 8.25
CA ARG A 201 -33.18 -0.65 8.15
C ARG A 201 -31.71 -0.51 8.58
N TYR A 202 -31.06 0.62 8.30
CA TYR A 202 -29.66 0.82 8.68
C TYR A 202 -29.50 1.35 10.12
N LEU A 203 -30.59 1.67 10.81
CA LEU A 203 -30.61 2.06 12.21
C LEU A 203 -30.49 0.83 13.13
N THR A 204 -29.52 0.85 14.05
CA THR A 204 -29.28 -0.27 14.98
C THR A 204 -29.41 0.15 16.44
N GLY A 205 -29.90 -0.76 17.28
CA GLY A 205 -30.08 -0.52 18.71
C GLY A 205 -30.92 0.74 18.98
N LYS A 206 -30.45 1.58 19.92
CA LYS A 206 -31.09 2.87 20.27
C LYS A 206 -30.79 4.02 19.29
N GLY A 207 -30.22 3.74 18.13
CA GLY A 207 -29.94 4.73 17.08
C GLY A 207 -28.76 5.68 17.30
N LYS A 208 -28.44 6.10 18.54
CA LYS A 208 -27.38 7.10 18.83
C LYS A 208 -26.03 6.79 18.18
N LYS A 209 -25.57 5.54 18.25
CA LYS A 209 -24.30 5.12 17.64
C LYS A 209 -24.37 5.17 16.10
N THR A 210 -25.48 4.71 15.51
CA THR A 210 -25.66 4.79 14.06
C THR A 210 -25.68 6.24 13.58
N ILE A 211 -26.42 7.12 14.27
CA ILE A 211 -26.49 8.55 13.93
C ILE A 211 -25.09 9.18 13.98
N LYS A 212 -24.30 8.92 15.03
CA LYS A 212 -22.90 9.36 15.10
C LYS A 212 -22.08 8.83 13.92
N ASN A 213 -22.19 7.55 13.58
CA ASN A 213 -21.48 6.98 12.43
C ASN A 213 -21.89 7.66 11.11
N ILE A 214 -23.16 8.05 10.96
CA ILE A 214 -23.63 8.81 9.78
C ILE A 214 -22.98 10.21 9.75
N GLU A 215 -22.83 10.87 10.90
CA GLU A 215 -22.13 12.17 10.98
C GLU A 215 -20.65 12.04 10.58
N GLU A 216 -19.96 11.00 11.06
CA GLU A 216 -18.58 10.71 10.67
C GLU A 216 -18.47 10.43 9.16
N MET A 217 -19.44 9.72 8.59
CA MET A 217 -19.52 9.46 7.15
C MET A 217 -19.64 10.76 6.34
N ILE A 218 -20.53 11.67 6.77
CA ILE A 218 -20.70 12.99 6.15
C ILE A 218 -19.40 13.78 6.24
N ALA A 219 -18.75 13.80 7.40
CA ALA A 219 -17.48 14.49 7.61
C ALA A 219 -16.37 13.94 6.71
N MET A 220 -16.26 12.62 6.61
CA MET A 220 -15.29 11.92 5.75
C MET A 220 -15.53 12.25 4.27
N LEU A 221 -16.76 12.14 3.78
CA LEU A 221 -17.10 12.46 2.38
C LEU A 221 -16.88 13.95 2.09
N SER A 222 -17.15 14.83 3.05
CA SER A 222 -16.93 16.28 2.88
C SER A 222 -15.46 16.62 2.63
N LYS A 223 -14.50 15.85 3.18
CA LYS A 223 -13.07 16.01 2.89
C LYS A 223 -12.73 15.74 1.43
N ARG A 224 -13.58 15.00 0.70
CA ARG A 224 -13.41 14.69 -0.72
C ARG A 224 -13.98 15.77 -1.64
N VAL A 225 -14.54 16.83 -1.07
CA VAL A 225 -15.14 17.95 -1.80
C VAL A 225 -14.32 19.20 -1.53
N ASP A 226 -13.51 19.59 -2.51
CA ASP A 226 -12.69 20.79 -2.43
C ASP A 226 -13.09 21.77 -3.53
N ALA A 227 -13.46 22.98 -3.16
CA ALA A 227 -13.89 24.03 -4.10
C ALA A 227 -12.76 24.54 -5.01
N ARG A 228 -11.49 24.18 -4.72
CA ARG A 228 -10.33 24.52 -5.56
C ARG A 228 -10.22 23.63 -6.80
N PHE A 229 -10.85 22.46 -6.78
CA PHE A 229 -10.82 21.50 -7.87
C PHE A 229 -12.12 21.53 -8.68
N ASP A 230 -12.03 21.09 -9.93
CA ASP A 230 -13.20 20.89 -10.76
C ASP A 230 -14.09 19.80 -10.15
N GLY A 231 -15.34 20.16 -9.87
CA GLY A 231 -16.33 19.29 -9.25
C GLY A 231 -16.81 18.16 -10.16
N ASP A 232 -16.59 18.24 -11.47
CA ASP A 232 -17.02 17.25 -12.46
C ASP A 232 -15.96 16.17 -12.73
N VAL A 233 -14.74 16.33 -12.21
CA VAL A 233 -13.70 15.30 -12.34
C VAL A 233 -14.03 14.12 -11.43
N HIS A 234 -14.11 12.92 -12.01
CA HIS A 234 -14.32 11.68 -11.27
C HIS A 234 -13.08 11.33 -10.44
N GLN A 235 -13.29 10.96 -9.18
CA GLN A 235 -12.21 10.56 -8.29
C GLN A 235 -11.77 9.14 -8.64
N ILE A 236 -10.47 8.90 -8.81
CA ILE A 236 -9.94 7.55 -9.01
C ILE A 236 -9.71 6.84 -7.68
N SER A 237 -9.73 7.56 -6.56
CA SER A 237 -9.74 6.98 -5.21
C SER A 237 -11.14 6.92 -4.61
N CYS A 238 -11.40 5.88 -3.82
CA CYS A 238 -12.67 5.69 -3.12
C CYS A 238 -12.46 5.50 -1.60
N PRO A 239 -13.47 5.73 -0.75
CA PRO A 239 -13.41 5.34 0.66
C PRO A 239 -13.35 3.80 0.81
N PRO A 240 -12.30 3.23 1.43
CA PRO A 240 -12.19 1.80 1.56
C PRO A 240 -12.97 1.26 2.78
N TYR A 241 -13.42 0.02 2.67
CA TYR A 241 -13.83 -0.81 3.81
C TYR A 241 -12.91 -2.02 3.89
N VAL A 242 -12.36 -2.31 5.06
CA VAL A 242 -11.49 -3.47 5.28
C VAL A 242 -12.26 -4.50 6.09
N GLY A 243 -12.18 -5.76 5.69
CA GLY A 243 -12.74 -6.87 6.44
C GLY A 243 -11.81 -8.07 6.42
N CYS A 244 -12.06 -9.02 7.31
CA CYS A 244 -11.33 -10.28 7.34
C CYS A 244 -12.26 -11.48 7.35
N GLY A 245 -11.71 -12.66 7.07
CA GLY A 245 -12.45 -13.90 7.18
C GLY A 245 -11.55 -15.13 7.13
N HIS A 246 -12.00 -16.21 7.76
CA HIS A 246 -11.37 -17.54 7.67
C HIS A 246 -11.49 -18.16 6.28
N ARG A 247 -12.45 -17.69 5.48
CA ARG A 247 -12.63 -18.01 4.06
C ARG A 247 -13.05 -16.75 3.34
N VAL A 248 -12.08 -16.06 2.76
CA VAL A 248 -12.30 -14.80 2.04
C VAL A 248 -13.40 -14.92 0.96
N PRO A 249 -13.43 -15.93 0.06
CA PRO A 249 -14.38 -15.96 -1.07
C PRO A 249 -15.84 -15.93 -0.62
N ALA A 250 -16.16 -16.70 0.43
CA ALA A 250 -17.51 -16.79 0.97
C ALA A 250 -18.00 -15.46 1.56
N ARG A 251 -17.09 -14.60 2.03
CA ARG A 251 -17.43 -13.27 2.52
C ARG A 251 -17.61 -12.28 1.37
N LEU A 252 -16.81 -12.37 0.30
CA LEU A 252 -16.85 -11.38 -0.79
C LEU A 252 -18.23 -11.31 -1.46
N LEU A 253 -18.86 -12.45 -1.72
CA LEU A 253 -20.21 -12.51 -2.31
C LEU A 253 -21.29 -11.85 -1.45
N GLN A 254 -21.06 -11.71 -0.13
CA GLN A 254 -22.01 -11.08 0.78
C GLN A 254 -21.95 -9.55 0.77
N HIS A 255 -20.99 -8.99 0.05
CA HIS A 255 -20.79 -7.55 -0.06
C HIS A 255 -21.23 -7.01 -1.43
N ASP A 256 -21.52 -7.88 -2.38
CA ASP A 256 -22.02 -7.46 -3.68
C ASP A 256 -23.55 -7.23 -3.60
N PRO A 257 -24.05 -6.03 -3.94
CA PRO A 257 -25.47 -5.70 -3.93
C PRO A 257 -26.28 -6.39 -5.03
N ASN A 258 -25.63 -7.01 -6.02
CA ASN A 258 -26.28 -7.74 -7.10
C ASN A 258 -26.44 -9.23 -6.79
N TYR A 259 -25.60 -9.79 -5.91
CA TYR A 259 -25.63 -11.22 -5.55
C TYR A 259 -26.20 -11.49 -4.15
N SER A 260 -26.38 -10.45 -3.32
CA SER A 260 -26.89 -10.60 -1.97
C SER A 260 -27.67 -9.38 -1.49
N SER A 261 -28.46 -9.54 -0.43
CA SER A 261 -29.08 -8.43 0.31
C SER A 261 -28.06 -7.59 1.11
N MET A 262 -26.77 -7.92 1.01
CA MET A 262 -25.69 -7.36 1.81
C MET A 262 -25.94 -7.45 3.32
N ALA A 263 -26.74 -8.42 3.78
CA ALA A 263 -27.19 -8.49 5.18
C ALA A 263 -26.04 -8.48 6.20
N SER A 264 -24.92 -9.12 5.89
CA SER A 264 -23.72 -9.18 6.75
C SER A 264 -22.73 -8.02 6.54
N SER A 265 -23.03 -7.08 5.63
CA SER A 265 -22.22 -5.89 5.39
C SER A 265 -22.46 -4.79 6.41
N SER A 266 -21.48 -3.89 6.55
CA SER A 266 -21.61 -2.66 7.33
C SER A 266 -22.82 -1.83 6.87
N ASN A 267 -23.58 -1.30 7.83
CA ASN A 267 -24.71 -0.41 7.55
C ASN A 267 -24.27 0.89 6.87
N VAL A 268 -23.07 1.38 7.14
CA VAL A 268 -22.52 2.58 6.48
C VAL A 268 -22.22 2.30 5.00
N LEU A 269 -21.67 1.12 4.69
CA LEU A 269 -21.44 0.70 3.31
C LEU A 269 -22.75 0.59 2.54
N LYS A 270 -23.77 -0.04 3.13
CA LYS A 270 -25.11 -0.17 2.51
C LYS A 270 -25.77 1.19 2.30
N LEU A 271 -25.67 2.09 3.28
CA LEU A 271 -26.21 3.46 3.15
C LEU A 271 -25.51 4.22 2.01
N LEU A 272 -24.18 4.14 1.90
CA LEU A 272 -23.43 4.78 0.81
C LEU A 272 -23.94 4.30 -0.56
N ILE A 273 -24.01 2.99 -0.74
CA ILE A 273 -24.47 2.37 -1.99
C ILE A 273 -25.90 2.80 -2.32
N SER A 274 -26.78 2.84 -1.31
CA SER A 274 -28.18 3.27 -1.47
C SER A 274 -28.28 4.72 -1.91
N CYS A 275 -27.49 5.62 -1.32
CA CYS A 275 -27.46 7.02 -1.71
C CYS A 275 -26.87 7.22 -3.12
N ILE A 276 -25.86 6.44 -3.52
CA ILE A 276 -25.34 6.45 -4.90
C ILE A 276 -26.42 6.00 -5.89
N ARG A 277 -27.17 4.93 -5.57
CA ARG A 277 -28.32 4.50 -6.37
C ARG A 277 -29.42 5.55 -6.41
N ARG A 278 -29.64 6.27 -5.30
CA ARG A 278 -30.69 7.29 -5.19
C ARG A 278 -30.49 8.47 -6.15
N ILE A 279 -29.23 8.84 -6.43
CA ILE A 279 -28.87 9.85 -7.43
C ILE A 279 -28.84 9.30 -8.87
N GLY A 280 -29.26 8.05 -9.08
CA GLY A 280 -29.39 7.44 -10.40
C GLY A 280 -28.12 6.78 -10.94
N LEU A 281 -27.08 6.64 -10.12
CA LEU A 281 -25.85 5.95 -10.51
C LEU A 281 -25.89 4.47 -10.14
N LYS A 282 -25.04 3.68 -10.80
CA LYS A 282 -24.93 2.24 -10.57
C LYS A 282 -23.58 1.92 -9.93
N PRO A 283 -23.52 1.74 -8.60
CA PRO A 283 -22.28 1.40 -7.92
C PRO A 283 -21.87 -0.05 -8.22
N ILE A 284 -20.58 -0.25 -8.46
CA ILE A 284 -19.92 -1.57 -8.53
C ILE A 284 -19.10 -1.73 -7.26
N VAL A 285 -19.29 -2.85 -6.57
CA VAL A 285 -18.53 -3.19 -5.36
C VAL A 285 -17.37 -4.12 -5.73
N HIS A 286 -16.15 -3.63 -5.55
CA HIS A 286 -14.93 -4.38 -5.78
C HIS A 286 -14.50 -5.04 -4.50
N THR A 287 -14.14 -6.33 -4.56
CA THR A 287 -13.64 -7.04 -3.39
C THR A 287 -12.31 -7.70 -3.67
N ILE A 288 -11.29 -7.28 -2.92
CA ILE A 288 -9.89 -7.41 -3.30
C ILE A 288 -9.11 -8.07 -2.14
N PRO A 289 -8.62 -9.31 -2.28
CA PRO A 289 -7.80 -9.96 -1.26
C PRO A 289 -6.47 -9.23 -1.06
N MET A 290 -6.19 -8.77 0.17
CA MET A 290 -5.02 -7.94 0.45
C MET A 290 -3.88 -8.73 1.08
N ILE A 291 -4.19 -9.52 2.11
CA ILE A 291 -3.20 -10.34 2.84
C ILE A 291 -3.83 -11.69 3.13
N MET A 292 -3.18 -12.76 2.67
CA MET A 292 -3.54 -14.14 3.02
C MET A 292 -2.66 -14.60 4.18
N VAL A 293 -3.26 -15.26 5.16
CA VAL A 293 -2.58 -15.63 6.39
C VAL A 293 -2.44 -17.14 6.53
N TRP A 294 -1.42 -17.60 7.23
CA TRP A 294 -1.15 -19.03 7.42
C TRP A 294 -1.22 -19.47 8.88
N GLU A 295 -1.59 -18.57 9.79
CA GLU A 295 -1.90 -18.86 11.18
C GLU A 295 -3.18 -18.12 11.56
N GLU A 296 -4.01 -18.73 12.41
CA GLU A 296 -5.28 -18.12 12.83
C GLU A 296 -5.08 -16.80 13.57
N SER A 297 -4.02 -16.71 14.39
CA SER A 297 -3.63 -15.51 15.14
C SER A 297 -3.27 -14.32 14.24
N GLN A 298 -2.89 -14.57 12.99
CA GLN A 298 -2.52 -13.52 12.03
C GLN A 298 -3.73 -12.83 11.41
N ILE A 299 -4.93 -13.44 11.42
CA ILE A 299 -6.14 -12.82 10.85
C ILE A 299 -6.41 -11.43 11.44
N PRO A 300 -6.53 -11.26 12.78
CA PRO A 300 -6.77 -9.94 13.35
C PRO A 300 -5.62 -8.96 13.09
N LEU A 301 -4.37 -9.45 13.02
CA LEU A 301 -3.20 -8.61 12.74
C LEU A 301 -3.21 -8.09 11.30
N ALA A 302 -3.51 -8.95 10.33
CA ALA A 302 -3.67 -8.58 8.94
C ALA A 302 -4.80 -7.55 8.76
N GLU A 303 -5.92 -7.72 9.48
CA GLU A 303 -7.02 -6.76 9.47
C GLU A 303 -6.58 -5.38 9.98
N MET A 304 -5.88 -5.34 11.13
CA MET A 304 -5.32 -4.11 11.69
C MET A 304 -4.38 -3.43 10.69
N LEU A 305 -3.45 -4.18 10.10
CA LEU A 305 -2.46 -3.67 9.15
C LEU A 305 -3.10 -3.03 7.92
N VAL A 306 -4.01 -3.75 7.26
CA VAL A 306 -4.67 -3.22 6.05
C VAL A 306 -5.58 -2.04 6.41
N THR A 307 -6.23 -2.05 7.57
CA THR A 307 -7.07 -0.92 8.04
C THR A 307 -6.22 0.35 8.26
N VAL A 308 -5.03 0.22 8.85
CA VAL A 308 -4.08 1.35 9.02
C VAL A 308 -3.59 1.87 7.68
N LEU A 309 -3.10 0.98 6.81
CA LEU A 309 -2.55 1.35 5.50
C LEU A 309 -3.61 1.99 4.59
N ALA A 310 -4.82 1.42 4.55
CA ALA A 310 -5.94 1.95 3.77
C ALA A 310 -6.60 3.18 4.41
N GLN A 311 -6.23 3.53 5.65
CA GLN A 311 -6.89 4.56 6.45
C GLN A 311 -8.40 4.37 6.54
N SER A 312 -8.85 3.12 6.67
CA SER A 312 -10.23 2.74 6.38
C SER A 312 -11.23 3.01 7.51
N LEU A 313 -10.80 3.57 8.64
CA LEU A 313 -11.71 4.03 9.69
C LEU A 313 -12.59 5.18 9.20
N ILE A 314 -13.85 5.20 9.63
CA ILE A 314 -14.84 6.20 9.22
C ILE A 314 -14.48 7.62 9.64
N SER A 315 -13.85 7.79 10.79
CA SER A 315 -13.36 9.10 11.29
C SER A 315 -12.15 9.61 10.51
N ILE A 316 -11.48 8.74 9.78
CA ILE A 316 -10.31 9.05 8.99
C ILE A 316 -10.78 9.25 7.55
N ASN A 317 -10.75 8.20 6.72
CA ASN A 317 -10.98 8.28 5.27
C ASN A 317 -11.74 7.08 4.67
N GLY A 318 -12.30 6.17 5.48
CA GLY A 318 -12.98 4.97 4.99
C GLY A 318 -14.36 4.68 5.61
N LEU A 319 -14.72 3.41 5.70
CA LEU A 319 -16.07 2.94 6.05
C LEU A 319 -16.12 1.98 7.25
N ASN A 320 -14.98 1.68 7.89
CA ASN A 320 -14.91 0.88 9.11
C ASN A 320 -15.40 1.70 10.32
N VAL A 321 -16.48 1.22 10.95
CA VAL A 321 -17.09 1.84 12.15
C VAL A 321 -16.74 1.12 13.46
N ALA A 322 -15.93 0.08 13.36
CA ALA A 322 -15.51 -0.77 14.47
C ALA A 322 -13.99 -0.89 14.47
N GLN A 323 -13.44 -1.12 15.65
CA GLN A 323 -12.02 -1.36 15.82
C GLN A 323 -11.60 -2.63 15.06
N PRO A 324 -10.53 -2.61 14.24
CA PRO A 324 -10.03 -3.81 13.59
C PRO A 324 -9.38 -4.78 14.58
N GLY A 325 -9.30 -6.06 14.21
CA GLY A 325 -8.63 -7.10 14.99
C GLY A 325 -9.44 -7.59 16.21
N THR A 326 -10.75 -7.35 16.21
CA THR A 326 -11.69 -7.90 17.20
C THR A 326 -12.24 -9.27 16.82
N SER A 327 -11.90 -9.76 15.62
CA SER A 327 -12.34 -11.06 15.12
C SER A 327 -11.93 -12.17 16.09
N GLN A 328 -12.92 -12.91 16.58
CA GLN A 328 -12.69 -14.09 17.41
C GLN A 328 -12.25 -15.23 16.50
N GLY A 329 -11.32 -16.07 16.98
CA GLY A 329 -10.97 -17.30 16.30
C GLY A 329 -12.22 -18.15 16.09
N SER A 330 -12.43 -18.63 14.86
CA SER A 330 -13.51 -19.55 14.53
C SER A 330 -13.43 -20.88 15.28
N GLY A 331 -12.23 -21.22 15.78
CA GLY A 331 -11.92 -22.57 16.26
C GLY A 331 -11.83 -23.60 15.14
N ASP A 332 -12.05 -23.20 13.87
CA ASP A 332 -11.88 -24.02 12.67
C ASP A 332 -10.38 -24.15 12.39
N ARG A 333 -9.75 -25.13 13.06
CA ARG A 333 -8.35 -25.52 12.85
C ARG A 333 -8.22 -26.33 11.55
N ASN A 334 -8.55 -25.71 10.42
CA ASN A 334 -8.31 -26.32 9.12
C ASN A 334 -6.81 -26.20 8.76
N GLU A 335 -5.98 -27.00 9.43
CA GLU A 335 -4.52 -27.00 9.30
C GLU A 335 -4.08 -27.15 7.83
N ASP A 336 -4.79 -27.95 7.04
CA ASP A 336 -4.54 -28.12 5.61
C ASP A 336 -4.72 -26.81 4.83
N LEU A 337 -5.77 -26.03 5.15
CA LEU A 337 -6.02 -24.75 4.51
C LEU A 337 -4.92 -23.74 4.83
N TYR A 338 -4.52 -23.65 6.10
CA TYR A 338 -3.44 -22.77 6.54
C TYR A 338 -2.08 -23.17 5.93
N PHE A 339 -1.78 -24.47 5.86
CA PHE A 339 -0.56 -24.98 5.22
C PHE A 339 -0.53 -24.68 3.72
N LYS A 340 -1.64 -24.89 3.01
CA LYS A 340 -1.78 -24.51 1.59
C LYS A 340 -1.57 -23.01 1.40
N THR A 341 -2.14 -22.19 2.28
CA THR A 341 -1.99 -20.73 2.24
C THR A 341 -0.55 -20.32 2.50
N LYS A 342 0.14 -20.97 3.46
CA LYS A 342 1.57 -20.76 3.70
C LYS A 342 2.39 -21.02 2.45
N ARG A 343 2.19 -22.19 1.83
CA ARG A 343 2.88 -22.56 0.58
C ARG A 343 2.61 -21.54 -0.51
N TYR A 344 1.37 -21.10 -0.65
CA TYR A 344 0.98 -20.12 -1.64
C TYR A 344 1.69 -18.77 -1.44
N VAL A 345 1.66 -18.22 -0.23
CA VAL A 345 2.32 -16.94 0.08
C VAL A 345 3.84 -17.05 -0.01
N TRP A 346 4.43 -18.13 0.50
CA TRP A 346 5.89 -18.25 0.63
C TRP A 346 6.58 -18.70 -0.65
N ILE A 347 5.92 -19.53 -1.46
CA ILE A 347 6.54 -20.15 -2.65
C ILE A 347 5.97 -19.54 -3.93
N ASN A 348 4.65 -19.39 -4.02
CA ASN A 348 4.01 -19.01 -5.28
C ASN A 348 3.96 -17.49 -5.50
N ARG A 349 4.24 -16.69 -4.45
CA ARG A 349 4.29 -15.23 -4.52
C ARG A 349 5.72 -14.73 -4.38
N PRO A 350 6.45 -14.49 -5.50
CA PRO A 350 7.89 -14.21 -5.46
C PRO A 350 8.22 -12.92 -4.70
N TRP A 351 7.32 -11.94 -4.71
CA TRP A 351 7.54 -10.64 -4.08
C TRP A 351 7.73 -10.73 -2.56
N PHE A 352 7.16 -11.74 -1.87
CA PHE A 352 7.38 -11.87 -0.42
C PHE A 352 8.86 -12.11 -0.11
N MET A 353 9.47 -13.08 -0.79
CA MET A 353 10.90 -13.39 -0.59
C MET A 353 11.79 -12.24 -1.06
N GLU A 354 11.46 -11.60 -2.19
CA GLU A 354 12.19 -10.41 -2.67
C GLU A 354 12.16 -9.26 -1.65
N ASN A 355 11.00 -9.00 -1.04
CA ASN A 355 10.86 -7.99 -0.01
C ASN A 355 11.72 -8.31 1.22
N ILE A 356 11.71 -9.56 1.69
CA ILE A 356 12.54 -10.01 2.80
C ILE A 356 14.03 -9.85 2.48
N GLN A 357 14.47 -10.28 1.30
CA GLN A 357 15.86 -10.16 0.87
C GLN A 357 16.32 -8.70 0.80
N LYS A 358 15.50 -7.81 0.25
CA LYS A 358 15.81 -6.35 0.21
C LYS A 358 15.92 -5.76 1.60
N SER A 359 15.02 -6.12 2.51
CA SER A 359 15.05 -5.69 3.90
C SER A 359 16.29 -6.20 4.64
N LEU A 360 16.67 -7.46 4.45
CA LEU A 360 17.88 -8.04 5.05
C LEU A 360 19.16 -7.40 4.50
N ALA A 361 19.26 -7.19 3.18
CA ALA A 361 20.42 -6.53 2.58
C ALA A 361 20.60 -5.10 3.12
N PHE A 362 19.49 -4.38 3.32
CA PHE A 362 19.52 -3.05 3.92
C PHE A 362 19.98 -3.08 5.38
N LYS A 363 19.49 -4.03 6.19
CA LYS A 363 19.94 -4.21 7.58
C LYS A 363 21.42 -4.55 7.67
N LEU A 364 21.89 -5.55 6.93
CA LEU A 364 23.31 -5.95 6.94
C LEU A 364 24.24 -4.79 6.57
N ASN A 365 23.86 -4.01 5.55
CA ASN A 365 24.62 -2.81 5.19
C ASN A 365 24.58 -1.76 6.30
N ARG A 366 23.43 -1.55 6.95
CA ARG A 366 23.28 -0.62 8.08
C ARG A 366 24.11 -1.07 9.28
N ASP A 367 24.09 -2.35 9.62
CA ASP A 367 24.85 -2.93 10.73
C ASP A 367 26.36 -2.76 10.48
N LEU A 368 26.83 -2.96 9.24
CA LEU A 368 28.21 -2.65 8.85
C LEU A 368 28.56 -1.17 9.07
N TYR A 369 27.65 -0.25 8.75
CA TYR A 369 27.87 1.18 9.01
C TYR A 369 27.83 1.52 10.51
N ILE A 370 26.91 0.93 11.28
CA ILE A 370 26.82 1.14 12.74
C ILE A 370 28.08 0.59 13.41
N ASP A 371 28.49 -0.64 13.09
CA ASP A 371 29.73 -1.23 13.60
C ASP A 371 30.96 -0.40 13.22
N ALA A 372 30.99 0.16 12.01
CA ALA A 372 32.05 1.08 11.59
C ALA A 372 32.02 2.39 12.41
N PHE A 373 30.84 2.97 12.65
CA PHE A 373 30.67 4.18 13.46
C PHE A 373 31.01 3.95 14.93
N ASP A 374 30.59 2.84 15.51
CA ASP A 374 30.90 2.45 16.89
C ASP A 374 32.39 2.13 17.04
N THR A 375 32.99 1.44 16.06
CA THR A 375 34.45 1.22 16.03
C THR A 375 35.21 2.55 15.92
N ILE A 376 34.72 3.51 15.15
CA ILE A 376 35.30 4.85 15.04
C ILE A 376 35.16 5.62 16.37
N ASN A 377 33.99 5.58 17.00
CA ASN A 377 33.72 6.25 18.27
C ASN A 377 34.54 5.63 19.43
N GLU A 378 34.63 4.31 19.49
CA GLU A 378 35.35 3.58 20.55
C GLU A 378 36.87 3.66 20.39
N ARG A 379 37.40 3.70 19.16
CA ARG A 379 38.86 3.75 18.93
C ARG A 379 39.44 5.16 18.79
N TYR A 380 38.63 6.19 18.49
CA TYR A 380 39.20 7.46 18.00
C TYR A 380 38.69 8.78 18.60
N MET A 381 37.97 8.83 19.74
CA MET A 381 37.52 10.15 20.26
C MET A 381 37.82 10.50 21.74
N ASP A 382 38.89 11.28 21.91
CA ASP A 382 38.93 12.50 22.74
C ASP A 382 38.84 13.70 21.77
N GLU A 383 37.99 14.67 22.06
CA GLU A 383 37.72 15.91 21.29
C GLU A 383 39.02 16.67 20.90
N ALA A 384 40.05 16.58 21.74
CA ALA A 384 41.37 17.14 21.47
C ALA A 384 42.15 16.40 20.37
N GLN A 385 41.98 15.08 20.25
CA GLN A 385 42.59 14.28 19.17
C GLN A 385 41.85 14.47 17.85
N MET A 386 40.52 14.61 17.89
CA MET A 386 39.71 14.88 16.69
C MET A 386 40.07 16.22 16.06
N THR A 387 40.28 17.26 16.87
CA THR A 387 40.75 18.58 16.40
C THR A 387 42.16 18.52 15.80
N LYS A 388 43.04 17.67 16.35
CA LYS A 388 44.38 17.44 15.81
C LYS A 388 44.33 16.67 14.48
N TYR A 389 43.52 15.61 14.40
CA TYR A 389 43.38 14.82 13.18
C TYR A 389 42.68 15.57 12.05
N MET A 390 41.70 16.44 12.31
CA MET A 390 41.15 17.31 11.27
C MET A 390 42.22 18.21 10.67
N LYS A 391 43.13 18.73 11.51
CA LYS A 391 44.26 19.55 11.05
C LYS A 391 45.31 18.74 10.28
N ASP A 392 45.64 17.55 10.76
CA ASP A 392 46.57 16.63 10.08
C ASP A 392 45.95 16.08 8.77
N ASN A 393 44.62 15.94 8.70
CA ASN A 393 43.89 15.47 7.53
C ASN A 393 43.76 16.54 6.44
N ASP A 394 43.59 17.81 6.81
CA ASP A 394 43.70 18.94 5.86
C ASP A 394 45.12 19.01 5.23
N GLU A 395 46.17 18.72 6.01
CA GLU A 395 47.55 18.65 5.53
C GLU A 395 47.79 17.42 4.63
N LEU A 396 47.20 16.27 4.97
CA LEU A 396 47.24 15.04 4.17
C LEU A 396 46.44 15.17 2.86
N GLU A 397 45.28 15.83 2.86
CA GLU A 397 44.52 16.12 1.64
C GLU A 397 45.33 16.98 0.68
N GLY A 398 46.04 17.99 1.20
CA GLY A 398 47.00 18.77 0.41
C GLY A 398 48.13 17.93 -0.18
N HIS A 399 48.65 16.95 0.56
CA HIS A 399 49.69 16.05 0.09
C HIS A 399 49.19 15.02 -0.94
N VAL A 400 47.97 14.49 -0.76
CA VAL A 400 47.32 13.60 -1.71
C VAL A 400 47.05 14.31 -3.03
N GLU A 401 46.60 15.58 -2.98
CA GLU A 401 46.38 16.37 -4.19
C GLU A 401 47.70 16.67 -4.93
N TYR A 402 48.78 16.95 -4.19
CA TYR A 402 50.12 17.07 -4.76
C TYR A 402 50.60 15.77 -5.44
N LEU A 403 50.42 14.62 -4.79
CA LEU A 403 50.80 13.31 -5.34
C LEU A 403 49.95 12.94 -6.55
N LYS A 404 48.66 13.29 -6.58
CA LYS A 404 47.81 13.10 -7.77
C LYS A 404 48.34 13.89 -8.96
N ILE A 405 48.77 15.13 -8.75
CA ILE A 405 49.38 15.95 -9.81
C ILE A 405 50.66 15.28 -10.34
N GLN A 406 51.53 14.80 -9.45
CA GLN A 406 52.76 14.09 -9.82
C GLN A 406 52.48 12.79 -10.60
N ILE A 407 51.52 11.98 -10.14
CA ILE A 407 51.13 10.74 -10.80
C ILE A 407 50.60 11.02 -12.20
N ASN A 408 49.74 12.03 -12.36
CA ASN A 408 49.20 12.38 -13.66
C ASN A 408 50.30 12.86 -14.63
N GLN A 409 51.29 13.63 -14.15
CA GLN A 409 52.44 14.03 -14.96
C GLN A 409 53.25 12.82 -15.44
N ILE A 410 53.55 11.88 -14.55
CA ILE A 410 54.28 10.65 -14.89
C ILE A 410 53.47 9.80 -15.89
N LEU A 411 52.15 9.70 -15.71
CA LEU A 411 51.29 8.96 -16.64
C LEU A 411 51.27 9.61 -18.04
N ASP A 412 51.23 10.94 -18.12
CA ASP A 412 51.29 11.66 -19.38
C ASP A 412 52.65 11.48 -20.08
N GLU A 413 53.75 11.51 -19.33
CA GLU A 413 55.10 11.21 -19.85
C GLU A 413 55.19 9.78 -20.40
N ARG A 414 54.72 8.79 -19.64
CA ARG A 414 54.72 7.37 -20.08
C ARG A 414 53.84 7.14 -21.29
N LYS A 415 52.72 7.84 -21.38
CA LYS A 415 51.82 7.77 -22.54
C LYS A 415 52.48 8.35 -23.79
N ALA A 416 53.23 9.44 -23.66
CA ALA A 416 54.01 10.00 -24.76
C ALA A 416 55.15 9.06 -25.22
N GLU A 417 55.86 8.42 -24.27
CA GLU A 417 56.86 7.39 -24.58
C GLU A 417 56.24 6.21 -25.33
N GLN A 418 55.08 5.74 -24.88
CA GLN A 418 54.37 4.63 -25.50
C GLN A 418 53.93 4.95 -26.93
N GLU A 419 53.41 6.15 -27.20
CA GLU A 419 53.05 6.55 -28.56
C GLU A 419 54.29 6.64 -29.47
N THR A 420 55.42 7.16 -28.96
CA THR A 420 56.68 7.18 -29.70
C THR A 420 57.17 5.76 -30.05
N ALA A 421 57.04 4.82 -29.11
CA ALA A 421 57.39 3.42 -29.35
C ALA A 421 56.46 2.76 -30.38
N LYS A 422 55.14 3.05 -30.35
CA LYS A 422 54.19 2.57 -31.35
C LYS A 422 54.51 3.10 -32.75
N GLU A 423 54.86 4.38 -32.86
CA GLU A 423 55.28 4.98 -34.14
C GLU A 423 56.54 4.28 -34.69
N THR A 424 57.50 3.97 -33.81
CA THR A 424 58.73 3.25 -34.17
C THR A 424 58.43 1.82 -34.65
N ILE A 425 57.56 1.09 -33.94
CA ILE A 425 57.12 -0.25 -34.35
C ILE A 425 56.42 -0.18 -35.71
N ALA A 426 55.52 0.78 -35.92
CA ALA A 426 54.83 0.96 -37.19
C ALA A 426 55.78 1.35 -38.35
N GLU A 427 56.93 1.96 -38.06
CA GLU A 427 57.98 2.20 -39.04
C GLU A 427 58.76 0.93 -39.38
N ILE A 428 59.11 0.13 -38.36
CA ILE A 428 59.75 -1.19 -38.54
C ILE A 428 58.84 -2.12 -39.35
N ASP A 429 57.55 -2.19 -39.02
CA ASP A 429 56.57 -3.01 -39.74
C ASP A 429 56.42 -2.55 -41.20
N ARG A 430 56.40 -1.23 -41.45
CA ARG A 430 56.40 -0.71 -42.83
C ARG A 430 57.67 -1.10 -43.59
N PHE A 431 58.83 -1.04 -42.93
CA PHE A 431 60.09 -1.48 -43.51
C PHE A 431 60.06 -2.98 -43.84
N LEU A 432 59.65 -3.83 -42.89
CA LEU A 432 59.52 -5.28 -43.07
C LEU A 432 58.53 -5.67 -44.16
N ASN A 433 57.38 -4.97 -44.25
CA ASN A 433 56.39 -5.18 -45.31
C ASN A 433 56.89 -4.72 -46.68
N SER A 434 57.76 -3.70 -46.74
CA SER A 434 58.39 -3.27 -48.00
C SER A 434 59.50 -4.21 -48.46
N SER A 435 60.20 -4.87 -47.51
CA SER A 435 61.30 -5.78 -47.79
C SER A 435 60.85 -7.21 -48.10
N THR A 436 59.62 -7.60 -47.73
CA THR A 436 59.02 -8.89 -48.12
C THR A 436 58.87 -9.06 -49.63
N GLY A 437 58.85 -7.95 -50.40
CA GLY A 437 58.92 -7.99 -51.87
C GLY A 437 60.35 -8.06 -52.44
N MET A 438 61.39 -7.87 -51.62
CA MET A 438 62.79 -7.92 -52.06
C MET A 438 63.46 -9.28 -51.84
N PHE A 439 62.89 -10.15 -50.99
CA PHE A 439 63.47 -11.47 -50.67
C PHE A 439 62.39 -12.57 -50.71
N PRO A 440 61.94 -13.00 -51.90
CA PRO A 440 60.87 -14.01 -52.05
C PRO A 440 61.27 -15.46 -51.73
N ASP A 441 62.56 -15.76 -51.47
CA ASP A 441 63.09 -17.12 -51.30
C ASP A 441 63.29 -17.56 -49.83
N LEU A 442 62.56 -16.99 -48.87
CA LEU A 442 62.54 -17.46 -47.48
C LEU A 442 61.14 -17.97 -47.09
N LEU A 443 60.65 -18.94 -47.85
CA LEU A 443 59.88 -20.08 -47.35
C LEU A 443 60.93 -21.11 -46.90
N GLU A 444 60.87 -21.87 -45.82
CA GLU A 444 59.81 -22.54 -45.03
C GLU A 444 60.52 -23.03 -43.76
N ASP A 445 59.81 -23.31 -42.66
CA ASP A 445 60.02 -24.60 -41.97
C ASP A 445 58.79 -24.91 -41.10
N GLU A 446 57.93 -25.80 -41.60
CA GLU A 446 56.97 -26.54 -40.80
C GLU A 446 57.76 -27.59 -39.99
N GLY A 447 58.16 -27.23 -38.77
CA GLY A 447 58.81 -28.14 -37.83
C GLY A 447 57.80 -28.92 -36.99
N GLU A 448 57.47 -30.12 -37.45
CA GLU A 448 56.94 -31.26 -36.70
C GLU A 448 57.89 -31.71 -35.56
N ASP A 449 57.30 -32.36 -34.54
CA ASP A 449 57.86 -33.31 -33.57
C ASP A 449 58.54 -32.87 -32.25
N GLY A 450 58.09 -33.55 -31.17
CA GLY A 450 58.87 -33.89 -29.97
C GLY A 450 58.48 -33.10 -28.71
N ASP A 451 57.53 -33.49 -27.87
CA ASP A 451 57.46 -34.68 -26.98
C ASP A 451 58.30 -34.59 -25.68
N GLU A 452 57.65 -35.00 -24.59
CA GLU A 452 58.08 -35.30 -23.21
C GLU A 452 58.67 -34.19 -22.29
N GLY A 453 58.06 -34.07 -21.09
CA GLY A 453 58.65 -33.29 -20.00
C GLY A 453 57.78 -33.03 -18.76
N GLU A 454 57.31 -34.10 -18.12
CA GLU A 454 56.80 -34.14 -16.75
C GLU A 454 57.75 -33.45 -15.73
N THR A 455 57.23 -32.65 -14.77
CA THR A 455 57.41 -32.80 -13.31
C THR A 455 56.99 -31.54 -12.53
N ASP A 456 55.86 -31.67 -11.84
CA ASP A 456 55.64 -31.48 -10.40
C ASP A 456 56.46 -30.48 -9.52
N VAL A 457 55.66 -29.64 -8.81
CA VAL A 457 55.71 -29.30 -7.37
C VAL A 457 56.82 -28.36 -6.86
N ILE A 458 56.43 -27.24 -6.21
CA ILE A 458 56.60 -26.89 -4.78
C ILE A 458 56.22 -25.40 -4.57
N VAL A 459 55.16 -25.19 -3.77
CA VAL A 459 55.01 -24.26 -2.62
C VAL A 459 55.86 -22.97 -2.59
N ASP A 460 55.19 -21.81 -2.66
CA ASP A 460 54.86 -20.96 -1.49
C ASP A 460 53.69 -20.01 -1.83
#